data_AF-A0AAE6SLY2-F1
#
_entry.id   AF-A0AAE6SLY2-F1
#
_cell.length_a   1.000
_cell.length_b   1.000
_cell.length_c   1.000
_cell.angle_alpha   90.00
_cell.angle_beta   90.00
_cell.angle_gamma   90.00
#
_symmetry.space_group_name_H-M   'P 1'
#
loop_
_entity.id
_entity.type
_entity.pdbx_description
1 polymer ?
#
loop_
_entity_poly.entity_id
_entity_poly.type
_entity_poly.pdbx_seq_one_letter_code
_entity_poly.pdbx_strand_id
1 'polypeptide(L)'
;MTLQGELQAPQVNALWQRRSEWWQDDALDMSGVTTLDSAGLALLVKWAKATLVRGGAPQLVGASTDFYTLANLYGVASLFQPIPPNTEDA
;
A
#
# COMPACT_ATOMS: atom_id res chain seq x y z
N MET A 1 -0.73 4.86 -8.99
CA MET A 1 -1.26 3.52 -9.38
C MET A 1 -2.42 3.10 -8.46
N THR A 2 -3.44 2.39 -8.96
CA THR A 2 -4.57 1.89 -8.16
C THR A 2 -4.55 0.37 -8.04
N LEU A 3 -4.57 -0.15 -6.82
CA LEU A 3 -4.68 -1.56 -6.48
C LEU A 3 -6.15 -1.91 -6.26
N GLN A 4 -6.61 -2.99 -6.87
CA GLN A 4 -8.01 -3.40 -6.83
C GLN A 4 -8.13 -4.91 -6.64
N GLY A 5 -9.24 -5.34 -6.01
CA GLY A 5 -9.53 -6.73 -5.72
C GLY A 5 -8.72 -7.26 -4.55
N GLU A 6 -8.20 -8.47 -4.69
CA GLU A 6 -7.60 -9.22 -3.58
C GLU A 6 -6.06 -9.16 -3.63
N LEU A 7 -5.43 -8.70 -2.55
CA LEU A 7 -3.97 -8.67 -2.39
C LEU A 7 -3.48 -9.91 -1.65
N GLN A 8 -3.66 -11.06 -2.30
CA GLN A 8 -3.22 -12.39 -1.83
C GLN A 8 -2.00 -12.88 -2.60
N ALA A 9 -1.36 -13.95 -2.13
CA ALA A 9 -0.16 -14.56 -2.74
C ALA A 9 -0.19 -14.67 -4.28
N PRO A 10 -1.24 -15.18 -4.95
CA PRO A 10 -1.26 -15.26 -6.42
C PRO A 10 -1.26 -13.88 -7.09
N GLN A 11 -2.07 -12.94 -6.60
CA GLN A 11 -2.18 -11.60 -7.17
C GLN A 11 -0.94 -10.76 -6.88
N VAL A 12 -0.38 -10.90 -5.68
CA VAL A 12 0.89 -10.29 -5.28
C VAL A 12 2.02 -10.72 -6.20
N ASN A 13 2.07 -12.00 -6.59
CA ASN A 13 3.10 -12.47 -7.50
C ASN A 13 2.96 -11.81 -8.89
N ALA A 14 1.74 -11.69 -9.42
CA ALA A 14 1.47 -10.99 -10.67
C ALA A 14 1.85 -9.50 -10.60
N LEU A 15 1.47 -8.81 -9.51
CA LEU A 15 1.83 -7.41 -9.26
C LEU A 15 3.34 -7.21 -9.12
N TRP A 16 4.03 -8.16 -8.48
CA TRP A 16 5.47 -8.14 -8.29
C TRP A 16 6.25 -8.27 -9.59
N GLN A 17 5.80 -9.10 -10.54
CA GLN A 17 6.40 -9.17 -11.87
C GLN A 17 6.31 -7.82 -12.59
N ARG A 18 5.19 -7.12 -12.42
CA ARG A 18 4.90 -5.82 -13.01
C ARG A 18 5.41 -4.64 -12.20
N ARG A 19 6.16 -4.89 -11.11
CA ARG A 19 6.64 -3.85 -10.20
C ARG A 19 7.31 -2.70 -10.94
N SER A 20 8.15 -2.99 -11.92
CA SER A 20 8.91 -1.96 -12.65
C SER A 20 8.03 -0.89 -13.31
N GLU A 21 6.76 -1.19 -13.59
CA GLU A 21 5.80 -0.26 -14.20
C GLU A 21 5.25 0.77 -13.18
N TRP A 22 5.10 0.38 -11.91
CA TRP A 22 4.41 1.20 -10.90
C TRP A 22 5.26 1.51 -9.65
N TRP A 23 6.46 0.94 -9.55
CA TRP A 23 7.38 1.17 -8.42
C TRP A 23 7.98 2.58 -8.40
N GLN A 24 7.73 3.36 -9.45
CA GLN A 24 8.10 4.77 -9.54
C GLN A 24 7.02 5.68 -8.94
N ASP A 25 5.80 5.17 -8.73
CA ASP A 25 4.74 5.92 -8.06
C ASP A 25 5.03 6.05 -6.56
N ASP A 26 4.97 7.29 -6.05
CA ASP A 26 5.02 7.59 -4.62
C ASP A 26 3.67 7.34 -3.92
N ALA A 27 2.58 7.23 -4.70
CA ALA A 27 1.22 7.03 -4.20
C ALA A 27 0.54 5.78 -4.77
N LEU A 28 -0.04 4.99 -3.87
CA LEU A 28 -0.90 3.85 -4.21
C LEU A 28 -2.31 4.09 -3.67
N ASP A 29 -3.27 3.95 -4.57
CA ASP A 29 -4.67 3.91 -4.22
C ASP A 29 -5.07 2.47 -3.89
N MET A 30 -5.63 2.27 -2.71
CA MET A 30 -6.10 0.99 -2.16
C MET A 30 -7.63 0.96 -2.00
N SER A 31 -8.36 1.96 -2.52
CA SER A 31 -9.81 2.05 -2.35
C SER A 31 -10.55 0.87 -3.02
N GLY A 32 -9.93 0.25 -4.02
CA GLY A 32 -10.47 -0.93 -4.68
C GLY A 32 -10.06 -2.26 -4.04
N VAL A 33 -9.21 -2.26 -3.01
CA VAL A 33 -8.75 -3.49 -2.36
C VAL A 33 -9.82 -4.01 -1.41
N THR A 34 -10.28 -5.23 -1.66
CA THR A 34 -11.33 -5.87 -0.84
C THR A 34 -10.74 -6.75 0.25
N THR A 35 -9.60 -7.40 -0.02
CA THR A 35 -9.00 -8.39 0.88
C THR A 35 -7.48 -8.28 0.81
N LEU A 36 -6.80 -8.43 1.95
CA LEU A 36 -5.34 -8.35 2.05
C LEU A 36 -4.80 -9.38 3.04
N ASP A 37 -3.78 -10.12 2.60
CA ASP A 37 -3.06 -11.10 3.40
C ASP A 37 -1.64 -10.64 3.75
N SER A 38 -0.91 -11.47 4.50
CA SER A 38 0.50 -11.25 4.84
C SER A 38 1.40 -11.01 3.61
N ALA A 39 1.10 -11.68 2.48
CA ALA A 39 1.81 -11.46 1.21
C ALA A 39 1.55 -10.06 0.62
N GLY A 40 0.31 -9.58 0.69
CA GLY A 40 -0.07 -8.24 0.23
C GLY A 40 0.61 -7.16 1.06
N LEU A 41 0.62 -7.33 2.39
CA LEU A 41 1.35 -6.43 3.28
C LEU A 41 2.86 -6.42 2.97
N ALA A 42 3.47 -7.59 2.76
CA ALA A 42 4.89 -7.67 2.45
C ALA A 42 5.25 -6.95 1.14
N LEU A 43 4.38 -7.02 0.13
CA LEU A 43 4.53 -6.26 -1.11
C LEU A 43 4.53 -4.75 -0.86
N LEU A 44 3.52 -4.26 -0.12
CA LEU A 44 3.37 -2.84 0.21
C LEU A 44 4.54 -2.32 1.04
N VAL A 45 5.03 -3.11 2.00
CA VAL A 45 6.21 -2.77 2.81
C VAL A 45 7.47 -2.65 1.93
N LYS A 46 7.65 -3.55 0.96
CA LYS A 46 8.79 -3.49 0.04
C LYS A 46 8.71 -2.26 -0.86
N TRP A 47 7.52 -1.94 -1.36
CA TRP A 47 7.29 -0.72 -2.13
C TRP A 47 7.58 0.52 -1.28
N ALA A 48 6.97 0.63 -0.10
CA ALA A 48 7.15 1.78 0.79
C ALA A 48 8.61 2.04 1.14
N LYS A 49 9.37 0.98 1.46
CA LYS A 49 10.82 1.08 1.69
C LYS A 49 11.56 1.59 0.46
N ALA A 50 11.21 1.12 -0.72
CA ALA A 50 11.85 1.57 -1.96
C ALA A 50 11.51 3.03 -2.29
N THR A 51 10.28 3.47 -2.04
CA THR A 51 9.86 4.88 -2.15
C THR A 51 10.68 5.76 -1.21
N LEU A 52 10.81 5.36 0.07
CA LEU A 52 11.64 6.05 1.06
C LEU A 52 13.11 6.12 0.64
N VAL A 53 13.68 5.02 0.12
CA VAL A 53 15.07 4.97 -0.36
C VAL A 53 15.30 5.91 -1.54
N ARG A 54 14.27 6.16 -2.36
CA ARG A 54 14.33 7.14 -3.46
C ARG A 54 14.20 8.59 -2.98
N GLY A 55 13.92 8.82 -1.69
CA GLY A 55 13.63 10.13 -1.13
C GLY A 55 12.17 10.56 -1.29
N GLY A 56 11.30 9.66 -1.77
CA GLY A 56 9.86 9.88 -1.84
C GLY A 56 9.15 9.53 -0.53
N ALA A 57 7.88 9.93 -0.43
CA ALA A 57 7.03 9.60 0.70
C ALA A 57 5.97 8.57 0.24
N PRO A 58 5.94 7.35 0.79
CA PRO A 58 4.92 6.37 0.44
C PRO A 58 3.55 6.81 0.95
N GLN A 59 2.68 7.14 0.01
CA GLN A 59 1.33 7.63 0.23
C GLN A 59 0.33 6.50 -0.06
N LEU A 60 -0.47 6.11 0.94
CA LEU A 60 -1.58 5.17 0.73
C LEU A 60 -2.91 5.91 0.79
N VAL A 61 -3.68 5.85 -0.29
CA VAL A 61 -4.99 6.49 -0.42
C VAL A 61 -6.07 5.41 -0.33
N GLY A 62 -7.11 5.63 0.48
CA GLY A 62 -8.26 4.72 0.54
C GLY A 62 -7.98 3.34 1.14
N ALA A 63 -6.89 3.17 1.89
CA ALA A 63 -6.60 1.91 2.58
C ALA A 63 -7.62 1.66 3.71
N SER A 64 -8.18 0.45 3.75
CA SER A 64 -9.18 0.04 4.75
C SER A 64 -8.62 -0.02 6.18
N THR A 65 -9.49 0.11 7.18
CA THR A 65 -9.11 0.00 8.61
C THR A 65 -8.45 -1.35 8.94
N ASP A 66 -8.88 -2.43 8.28
CA ASP A 66 -8.26 -3.76 8.41
C ASP A 66 -6.79 -3.77 7.97
N PHE A 67 -6.45 -3.03 6.92
CA PHE A 67 -5.06 -2.87 6.50
C PHE A 67 -4.23 -2.19 7.58
N TYR A 68 -4.71 -1.09 8.16
CA TYR A 68 -3.98 -0.39 9.22
C TYR A 68 -3.86 -1.26 10.48
N THR A 69 -4.87 -2.05 10.78
CA THR A 69 -4.84 -3.02 11.88
C THR A 69 -3.74 -4.05 11.66
N LEU A 70 -3.68 -4.67 10.46
CA LEU A 70 -2.60 -5.58 10.09
C LEU A 70 -1.24 -4.89 10.10
N ALA A 71 -1.10 -3.74 9.46
CA ALA A 71 0.15 -2.99 9.42
C ALA A 71 0.67 -2.65 10.83
N ASN A 72 -0.23 -2.33 11.77
CA ASN A 72 0.12 -2.08 13.16
C ASN A 72 0.53 -3.36 13.91
N LEU A 73 -0.19 -4.47 13.70
CA LEU A 73 0.15 -5.78 14.27
C LEU A 73 1.54 -6.25 13.83
N TYR A 74 1.92 -5.96 12.59
CA TYR A 74 3.25 -6.28 12.06
C TYR A 74 4.30 -5.18 12.33
N GLY A 75 3.94 -4.08 13.00
CA GLY A 75 4.86 -2.99 13.33
C GLY A 75 5.37 -2.20 12.13
N VAL A 76 4.66 -2.25 10.99
CA VAL A 76 5.01 -1.58 9.74
C VAL A 76 4.10 -0.39 9.42
N ALA A 77 3.12 -0.09 10.26
CA ALA A 77 2.23 1.05 10.09
C ALA A 77 2.99 2.37 9.94
N SER A 78 4.10 2.56 10.65
CA SER A 78 4.94 3.77 10.57
C SER A 78 5.60 3.98 9.20
N LEU A 79 5.63 2.97 8.33
CA LEU A 79 6.13 3.10 6.97
C LEU A 79 5.12 3.75 6.02
N PHE A 80 3.84 3.75 6.40
CA PHE A 80 2.76 4.26 5.58
C PHE A 80 2.28 5.54 6.22
N GLN A 81 2.37 6.67 5.50
CA GLN A 81 1.72 7.87 5.98
C GLN A 81 0.22 7.72 5.68
N PRO A 82 -0.64 7.68 6.71
CA PRO A 82 -2.07 7.73 6.47
C PRO A 82 -2.37 9.11 5.88
N ILE A 83 -2.75 9.15 4.60
CA ILE A 83 -3.38 10.34 4.07
C ILE A 83 -4.83 10.28 4.54
N PRO A 84 -5.27 11.17 5.44
CA PRO A 84 -6.69 11.24 5.72
C PRO A 84 -7.42 11.49 4.39
N PRO A 85 -8.55 10.81 4.12
CA PRO A 85 -9.41 11.21 3.02
C PRO A 85 -9.72 12.69 3.25
N ASN A 86 -9.43 13.53 2.25
CA ASN A 86 -9.52 14.98 2.33
C ASN A 86 -10.78 15.40 3.09
N THR A 87 -10.64 15.69 4.38
CA THR A 87 -11.68 16.35 5.14
C THR A 87 -11.33 17.81 4.99
N GLU A 88 -11.70 18.35 3.83
CA GLU A 88 -12.15 19.73 3.76
C GLU A 88 -13.31 19.83 4.77
N ASP A 89 -13.01 20.25 6.00
CA ASP A 89 -14.02 20.81 6.88
C ASP A 89 -13.63 22.28 7.10
N ALA A 90 -14.58 23.13 6.73
CA ALA A 90 -14.49 24.57 6.55
C ALA A 90 -14.63 25.35 7.87
#